data_AF-A0A8S0FR19-F1
#
_entry.id   AF-A0A8S0FR19-F1
#
_cell.length_a   1.000
_cell.length_b   1.000
_cell.length_c   1.000
_cell.angle_alpha   90.00
_cell.angle_beta   90.00
_cell.angle_gamma   90.00
#
_symmetry.space_group_name_H-M   'P 1'
#
loop_
_entity.id
_entity.type
_entity.pdbx_description
1 polymer ?
#
loop_
_entity_poly.entity_id
_entity_poly.type
_entity_poly.pdbx_seq_one_letter_code
_entity_poly.pdbx_strand_id
1 'polypeptide(L)'
;MITYGQTIKIIIAGQNVDENDIYDIADYYQNDFGRKNSFSANMSQSLPEGWGSVSLSTLWRDYWGRSGSSKDYQLSYSNNLRRISYTLAASHAYDENHHEEKRFNIFISIPFDWGDDVTTPRRQIYMSNSTTFDDQGVASNNTGLSGTVGSRDQFNYGVNLSYQYQGNETTAGANLTWNAPVATPLL
;
A
#
# COMPACT_ATOMS: atom_id res chain seq x y z
N MET A 1 -33.11 -2.77 -5.52
CA MET A 1 -32.52 -1.80 -4.56
C MET A 1 -31.06 -1.64 -4.98
N ILE A 2 -30.65 -0.44 -5.40
CA ILE A 2 -29.42 -0.19 -6.17
C ILE A 2 -28.24 0.02 -5.20
N THR A 3 -27.18 -0.78 -5.32
CA THR A 3 -26.00 -0.71 -4.44
C THR A 3 -25.10 0.47 -4.80
N TYR A 4 -24.78 1.31 -3.80
CA TYR A 4 -23.93 2.48 -3.91
C TYR A 4 -22.43 2.13 -4.02
N GLY A 5 -21.69 2.78 -4.92
CA GLY A 5 -20.25 3.01 -4.76
C GLY A 5 -19.27 2.00 -5.38
N GLN A 6 -19.50 1.50 -6.59
CA GLN A 6 -18.48 0.74 -7.33
C GLN A 6 -17.56 1.69 -8.11
N THR A 7 -16.24 1.58 -7.92
CA THR A 7 -15.26 2.29 -8.74
C THR A 7 -14.40 1.27 -9.47
N ILE A 8 -14.47 1.28 -10.80
CA ILE A 8 -13.61 0.48 -11.66
C ILE A 8 -12.76 1.44 -12.50
N LYS A 9 -11.44 1.28 -12.41
CA LYS A 9 -10.47 2.04 -13.18
C LYS A 9 -9.59 1.07 -13.97
N ILE A 10 -9.62 1.17 -15.29
CA ILE A 10 -8.85 0.34 -16.21
C ILE A 10 -7.92 1.26 -17.02
N ILE A 11 -6.65 0.87 -17.14
CA ILE A 11 -5.64 1.58 -17.93
C ILE A 11 -4.92 0.56 -18.82
N ILE A 12 -4.83 0.87 -20.11
CA ILE A 12 -4.12 0.07 -21.12
C ILE A 12 -3.07 0.97 -21.74
N ALA A 13 -1.82 0.49 -21.80
CA ALA A 13 -0.71 1.20 -22.43
C ALA A 13 0.20 0.22 -23.17
N GLY A 14 0.54 0.53 -24.42
CA GLY A 14 1.48 -0.25 -25.23
C GLY A 14 2.60 0.66 -25.76
N GLN A 15 3.76 0.06 -26.04
CA GLN A 15 4.88 0.73 -26.72
C GLN A 15 5.24 -0.04 -27.99
N ASN A 16 5.38 0.69 -29.10
CA ASN A 16 5.95 0.15 -30.33
C ASN A 16 7.46 0.34 -30.30
N VAL A 17 8.21 -0.70 -30.65
CA VAL A 17 9.66 -0.60 -30.90
C VAL A 17 9.81 -0.38 -32.40
N ASP A 18 10.30 0.78 -32.79
CA ASP A 18 10.65 1.06 -34.19
C ASP A 18 11.97 0.37 -34.52
N GLU A 19 11.96 -0.44 -35.59
CA GLU A 19 13.05 -1.38 -35.96
C GLU A 19 14.27 -0.71 -36.61
N ASN A 20 14.39 0.64 -36.56
CA ASN A 20 15.37 1.41 -37.35
C ASN A 20 16.45 2.17 -36.58
N ASP A 21 16.50 2.11 -35.25
CA ASP A 21 17.56 2.79 -34.49
C ASP A 21 18.74 1.84 -34.22
N ILE A 22 19.58 1.68 -35.25
CA ILE A 22 20.94 1.15 -35.10
C ILE A 22 21.91 2.34 -34.98
N TYR A 23 22.78 2.25 -33.97
CA TYR A 23 23.97 3.06 -33.62
C TYR A 23 23.78 4.18 -32.58
N ASP A 24 24.12 3.91 -31.32
CA ASP A 24 25.39 4.39 -30.74
C ASP A 24 25.70 3.73 -29.37
N ILE A 25 26.99 3.67 -29.07
CA ILE A 25 27.66 2.73 -28.17
C ILE A 25 27.79 3.33 -26.74
N ALA A 26 27.79 2.43 -25.74
CA ALA A 26 28.43 2.55 -24.42
C ALA A 26 27.52 2.79 -23.19
N ASP A 27 27.79 1.93 -22.21
CA ASP A 27 27.51 2.04 -20.77
C ASP A 27 26.19 1.48 -20.20
N TYR A 28 26.29 0.21 -19.80
CA TYR A 28 25.95 -0.24 -18.43
C TYR A 28 24.48 -0.39 -17.99
N TYR A 29 23.54 -0.67 -18.89
CA TYR A 29 22.21 -1.15 -18.51
C TYR A 29 21.82 -2.43 -19.27
N GLN A 30 22.33 -3.57 -18.81
CA GLN A 30 21.70 -4.86 -19.10
C GLN A 30 20.40 -4.94 -18.29
N ASN A 31 19.26 -4.82 -18.98
CA ASN A 31 17.92 -5.35 -18.65
C ASN A 31 16.74 -4.37 -18.88
N ASP A 32 16.86 -3.33 -19.71
CA ASP A 32 15.64 -2.68 -20.23
C ASP A 32 15.15 -3.41 -21.49
N PHE A 33 14.64 -4.61 -21.30
CA PHE A 33 13.82 -5.27 -22.32
C PHE A 33 12.54 -4.44 -22.46
N GLY A 34 12.49 -3.58 -23.47
CA GLY A 34 11.38 -2.65 -23.70
C GLY A 34 10.02 -3.30 -23.46
N ARG A 35 9.21 -2.70 -22.59
CA ARG A 35 7.89 -3.21 -22.23
C ARG A 35 6.98 -3.14 -23.47
N LYS A 36 6.58 -4.29 -24.00
CA LYS A 36 5.72 -4.38 -25.19
C LYS A 36 4.33 -3.85 -24.91
N ASN A 37 3.64 -4.48 -23.97
CA ASN A 37 2.28 -4.15 -23.59
C ASN A 37 2.14 -4.16 -22.07
N SER A 38 1.30 -3.27 -21.57
CA SER A 38 0.89 -3.23 -20.16
C SER A 38 -0.61 -3.02 -20.04
N PHE A 39 -1.23 -3.84 -19.20
CA PHE A 39 -2.63 -3.75 -18.86
C PHE A 39 -2.75 -3.68 -17.35
N SER A 40 -3.46 -2.68 -16.84
CA SER A 40 -3.78 -2.60 -15.41
C SER A 40 -5.26 -2.36 -15.17
N ALA A 41 -5.79 -3.02 -14.16
CA ALA A 41 -7.17 -2.85 -13.74
C ALA A 41 -7.24 -2.78 -12.22
N ASN A 42 -8.06 -1.86 -11.73
CA ASN A 42 -8.33 -1.66 -10.32
C ASN A 42 -9.84 -1.60 -10.14
N MET A 43 -10.37 -2.43 -9.25
CA MET A 43 -11.78 -2.50 -8.89
C MET A 43 -11.89 -2.37 -7.39
N SER A 44 -12.79 -1.51 -6.92
CA SER A 44 -13.16 -1.43 -5.51
C SER A 44 -14.68 -1.41 -5.39
N GLN A 45 -15.18 -2.28 -4.52
CA GLN A 45 -16.61 -2.48 -4.30
C GLN A 45 -16.91 -2.50 -2.81
N SER A 46 -17.72 -1.54 -2.37
CA SER A 46 -18.37 -1.61 -1.07
C SER A 46 -19.41 -2.73 -1.06
N LEU A 47 -19.38 -3.54 -0.01
CA LEU A 47 -20.38 -4.57 0.25
C LEU A 47 -21.58 -3.94 1.01
N PRO A 48 -22.70 -4.68 1.16
CA PRO A 48 -23.83 -4.21 1.97
C PRO A 48 -23.42 -3.78 3.38
N GLU A 49 -24.29 -3.03 4.04
CA GLU A 49 -24.03 -2.47 5.37
C GLU A 49 -23.50 -3.53 6.35
N GLY A 50 -22.39 -3.21 7.02
CA GLY A 50 -21.70 -4.09 7.97
C GLY A 50 -20.72 -5.11 7.36
N TRP A 51 -20.70 -5.29 6.04
CA TRP A 51 -19.82 -6.25 5.37
C TRP A 51 -18.49 -5.69 4.89
N GLY A 52 -18.29 -4.36 4.92
CA GLY A 52 -17.03 -3.73 4.54
C GLY A 52 -16.87 -3.56 3.04
N SER A 53 -15.66 -3.78 2.51
CA SER A 53 -15.33 -3.58 1.10
C SER A 53 -14.31 -4.60 0.61
N VAL A 54 -14.34 -4.85 -0.70
CA VAL A 54 -13.34 -5.66 -1.42
C VAL A 54 -12.67 -4.81 -2.49
N SER A 55 -11.39 -5.02 -2.71
CA SER A 55 -10.65 -4.40 -3.80
C SER A 55 -9.75 -5.39 -4.52
N LEU A 56 -9.65 -5.25 -5.84
CA LEU A 56 -8.78 -6.05 -6.70
C LEU A 56 -7.95 -5.12 -7.56
N SER A 57 -6.64 -5.34 -7.59
CA SER A 57 -5.69 -4.67 -8.46
C SER A 57 -4.93 -5.71 -9.26
N THR A 58 -4.75 -5.49 -10.56
CA THR A 58 -3.92 -6.35 -11.40
C THR A 58 -3.10 -5.55 -12.40
N LEU A 59 -1.92 -6.06 -12.71
CA LEU A 59 -0.98 -5.53 -13.69
C LEU A 59 -0.41 -6.69 -14.51
N TRP A 60 -0.67 -6.71 -15.81
CA TRP A 60 -0.10 -7.66 -16.75
C TRP A 60 0.89 -6.94 -17.65
N ARG A 61 2.07 -7.54 -17.83
CA ARG A 61 3.17 -6.97 -18.61
C ARG A 61 3.73 -8.03 -19.56
N ASP A 62 3.83 -7.65 -20.82
CA ASP A 62 4.54 -8.40 -21.85
C ASP A 62 5.83 -7.64 -22.21
N TYR A 63 6.89 -8.38 -22.50
CA TYR A 63 8.22 -7.84 -22.77
C TYR A 63 8.72 -8.28 -24.15
N TRP A 64 9.49 -7.42 -24.82
CA TRP A 64 10.22 -7.79 -26.03
C TRP A 64 11.49 -8.58 -25.67
N GLY A 65 11.86 -9.61 -26.44
CA GLY A 65 13.15 -10.30 -26.29
C GLY A 65 13.25 -11.36 -25.18
N ARG A 66 12.20 -11.55 -24.36
CA ARG A 66 12.10 -12.66 -23.38
C ARG A 66 10.77 -13.39 -23.57
N SER A 67 10.78 -14.72 -23.58
CA SER A 67 9.53 -15.50 -23.53
C SER A 67 9.00 -15.50 -22.09
N GLY A 68 7.99 -14.67 -21.80
CA GLY A 68 7.34 -14.64 -20.50
C GLY A 68 6.45 -13.40 -20.31
N SER A 69 5.31 -13.58 -19.66
CA SER A 69 4.44 -12.47 -19.22
C SER A 69 4.49 -12.38 -17.70
N SER A 70 4.69 -11.19 -17.14
CA SER A 70 4.57 -10.98 -15.69
C SER A 70 3.14 -10.58 -15.35
N LYS A 71 2.56 -11.24 -14.34
CA LYS A 71 1.19 -10.98 -13.89
C LYS A 71 1.19 -10.75 -12.40
N ASP A 72 0.96 -9.49 -12.03
CA ASP A 72 0.82 -9.10 -10.64
C ASP A 72 -0.66 -8.94 -10.33
N TYR A 73 -1.07 -9.44 -9.17
CA TYR A 73 -2.42 -9.26 -8.67
C TYR A 73 -2.42 -9.08 -7.17
N GLN A 74 -3.33 -8.25 -6.69
CA GLN A 74 -3.55 -7.98 -5.29
C GLN A 74 -5.05 -7.92 -5.01
N LEU A 75 -5.51 -8.76 -4.09
CA LEU A 75 -6.87 -8.78 -3.59
C LEU A 75 -6.84 -8.31 -2.15
N SER A 76 -7.75 -7.43 -1.75
CA SER A 76 -7.91 -7.04 -0.35
C SER A 76 -9.38 -7.01 0.05
N TYR A 77 -9.61 -7.30 1.33
CA TYR A 77 -10.88 -7.16 2.01
C TYR A 77 -10.66 -6.35 3.28
N SER A 78 -11.47 -5.31 3.47
CA SER A 78 -11.38 -4.42 4.61
C SER A 78 -12.74 -4.27 5.27
N ASN A 79 -12.78 -4.32 6.60
CA ASN A 79 -14.01 -4.07 7.35
C ASN A 79 -13.68 -3.51 8.73
N ASN A 80 -14.71 -3.02 9.42
CA ASN A 80 -14.64 -2.47 10.75
C ASN A 80 -15.43 -3.35 11.71
N LEU A 81 -14.77 -3.79 12.78
CA LEU A 81 -15.44 -4.35 13.94
C LEU A 81 -15.49 -3.29 15.03
N ARG A 82 -16.66 -2.66 15.19
CA ARG A 82 -16.86 -1.47 16.04
C ARG A 82 -15.90 -0.35 15.59
N ARG A 83 -14.91 -0.03 16.42
CA ARG A 83 -13.89 1.00 16.15
C ARG A 83 -12.60 0.41 15.58
N ILE A 84 -12.47 -0.91 15.55
CA ILE A 84 -11.27 -1.59 15.07
C ILE A 84 -11.41 -1.80 13.57
N SER A 85 -10.45 -1.30 12.80
CA SER A 85 -10.35 -1.57 11.37
C SER A 85 -9.42 -2.74 11.12
N TYR A 86 -9.79 -3.65 10.23
CA TYR A 86 -8.91 -4.71 9.79
C TYR A 86 -8.95 -4.87 8.28
N THR A 87 -7.83 -5.30 7.71
CA THR A 87 -7.66 -5.58 6.28
C THR A 87 -6.90 -6.88 6.10
N LEU A 88 -7.42 -7.74 5.24
CA LEU A 88 -6.76 -8.95 4.76
C LEU A 88 -6.40 -8.71 3.31
N ALA A 89 -5.16 -8.96 2.92
CA ALA A 89 -4.72 -8.82 1.55
C ALA A 89 -3.91 -10.04 1.11
N ALA A 90 -4.12 -10.48 -0.13
CA ALA A 90 -3.32 -11.49 -0.79
C ALA A 90 -2.73 -10.88 -2.05
N SER A 91 -1.45 -11.12 -2.31
CA SER A 91 -0.79 -10.64 -3.51
C SER A 91 0.13 -11.69 -4.09
N HIS A 92 0.29 -11.61 -5.39
CA HIS A 92 1.26 -12.37 -6.16
C HIS A 92 1.94 -11.42 -7.12
N ALA A 93 3.26 -11.54 -7.21
CA ALA A 93 4.06 -10.78 -8.15
C ALA A 93 5.26 -11.61 -8.62
N TYR A 94 5.95 -11.11 -9.64
CA TYR A 94 7.27 -11.60 -10.02
C TYR A 94 8.34 -10.58 -9.65
N ASP A 95 9.46 -11.03 -9.08
CA ASP A 95 10.64 -10.18 -8.86
C ASP A 95 11.38 -9.88 -10.18
N GLU A 96 12.44 -9.07 -10.12
CA GLU A 96 13.28 -8.72 -11.27
C GLU A 96 13.93 -9.94 -11.94
N ASN A 97 14.19 -11.00 -11.16
CA ASN A 97 14.78 -12.25 -11.61
C ASN A 97 13.73 -13.27 -12.12
N HIS A 98 12.43 -12.92 -12.12
CA HIS A 98 11.29 -13.79 -12.41
C HIS A 98 11.04 -14.91 -11.37
N HIS A 99 11.46 -14.73 -10.13
CA HIS A 99 10.95 -15.54 -9.04
C HIS A 99 9.53 -15.11 -8.68
N GLU A 100 8.68 -16.11 -8.50
CA GLU A 100 7.31 -15.94 -8.05
C GLU A 100 7.31 -15.59 -6.55
N GLU A 101 6.64 -14.50 -6.19
CA GLU A 101 6.43 -14.09 -4.82
C GLU A 101 4.94 -14.08 -4.48
N LYS A 102 4.54 -14.91 -3.52
CA LYS A 102 3.20 -14.92 -2.93
C LYS A 102 3.26 -14.34 -1.54
N ARG A 103 2.38 -13.39 -1.26
CA ARG A 103 2.29 -12.76 0.07
C ARG A 103 0.85 -12.70 0.54
N PHE A 104 0.66 -12.92 1.83
CA PHE A 104 -0.58 -12.65 2.53
C PHE A 104 -0.32 -11.64 3.64
N ASN A 105 -1.14 -10.62 3.77
CA ASN A 105 -0.98 -9.55 4.75
C ASN A 105 -2.24 -9.41 5.60
N ILE A 106 -2.02 -9.29 6.91
CA ILE A 106 -3.05 -8.93 7.88
C ILE A 106 -2.68 -7.58 8.45
N PHE A 107 -3.55 -6.60 8.27
CA PHE A 107 -3.43 -5.27 8.86
C PHE A 107 -4.57 -5.03 9.85
N ILE A 108 -4.23 -4.54 11.04
CA ILE A 108 -5.19 -4.18 12.10
C ILE A 108 -4.85 -2.78 12.57
N SER A 109 -5.87 -1.93 12.73
CA SER A 109 -5.76 -0.59 13.29
C SER A 109 -6.81 -0.38 14.37
N ILE A 110 -6.37 0.03 15.56
CA ILE A 110 -7.18 0.23 16.75
C ILE A 110 -7.00 1.67 17.22
N PRO A 111 -8.06 2.50 17.17
CA PRO A 111 -8.05 3.79 17.83
C PRO A 111 -8.31 3.62 19.33
N PHE A 112 -7.52 4.34 20.12
CA PHE A 112 -7.69 4.51 21.56
C PHE A 112 -7.92 5.98 21.85
N ASP A 113 -8.98 6.26 22.59
CA ASP A 113 -9.23 7.61 23.10
C ASP A 113 -8.62 7.71 24.50
N TRP A 114 -7.90 8.78 24.76
CA TRP A 114 -7.35 9.14 26.07
C TRP A 114 -7.83 10.55 26.44
N GLY A 115 -8.07 10.78 27.73
CA GLY A 115 -8.67 12.02 28.23
C GLY A 115 -10.19 11.93 28.34
N ASP A 116 -10.77 12.80 29.16
CA ASP A 116 -12.18 12.77 29.56
C ASP A 116 -12.97 14.04 29.18
N ASP A 117 -12.30 15.04 28.58
CA ASP A 117 -12.78 16.40 28.33
C ASP A 117 -13.11 17.22 29.59
N VAL A 118 -12.89 16.67 30.78
CA VAL A 118 -13.16 17.34 32.06
C VAL A 118 -11.86 17.84 32.67
N THR A 119 -10.87 16.96 32.76
CA THR A 119 -9.53 17.23 33.32
C THR A 119 -8.47 17.29 32.24
N THR A 120 -8.67 16.56 31.14
CA THR A 120 -7.73 16.47 30.02
C THR A 120 -8.48 16.45 28.69
N PRO A 121 -8.04 17.23 27.67
CA PRO A 121 -8.66 17.18 26.35
C PRO A 121 -8.64 15.77 25.78
N ARG A 122 -9.76 15.31 25.21
CA ARG A 122 -9.81 14.03 24.50
C ARG A 122 -8.83 14.04 23.33
N ARG A 123 -8.01 12.99 23.25
CA ARG A 123 -7.04 12.75 22.20
C ARG A 123 -7.18 11.32 21.72
N GLN A 124 -6.97 11.14 20.42
CA GLN A 124 -7.02 9.84 19.80
C GLN A 124 -5.62 9.39 19.40
N ILE A 125 -5.28 8.16 19.78
CA ILE A 125 -4.04 7.49 19.43
C ILE A 125 -4.40 6.24 18.65
N TYR A 126 -3.72 6.01 17.54
CA TYR A 126 -3.92 4.84 16.70
C TYR A 126 -2.77 3.87 16.92
N MET A 127 -3.11 2.64 17.29
CA MET A 127 -2.19 1.50 17.24
C MET A 127 -2.46 0.72 15.97
N SER A 128 -1.40 0.36 15.26
CA SER A 128 -1.50 -0.47 14.07
C SER A 128 -0.53 -1.64 14.11
N ASN A 129 -0.93 -2.76 13.51
CA ASN A 129 -0.04 -3.88 13.23
C ASN A 129 -0.27 -4.36 11.80
N SER A 130 0.82 -4.65 11.10
CA SER A 130 0.84 -5.28 9.78
C SER A 130 1.74 -6.52 9.84
N THR A 131 1.16 -7.70 9.66
CA THR A 131 1.91 -8.96 9.56
C THR A 131 1.86 -9.46 8.13
N THR A 132 3.02 -9.67 7.53
CA THR A 132 3.15 -10.25 6.19
C THR A 132 3.65 -11.68 6.30
N PHE A 133 3.01 -12.56 5.55
CA PHE A 133 3.35 -13.96 5.38
C PHE A 133 3.77 -14.22 3.94
N ASP A 134 4.67 -15.17 3.76
CA ASP A 134 5.08 -15.72 2.47
C ASP A 134 5.06 -17.26 2.52
N ASP A 135 5.61 -17.90 1.50
CA ASP A 135 5.66 -19.37 1.40
C ASP A 135 6.49 -20.04 2.52
N GLN A 136 7.29 -19.28 3.28
CA GLN A 136 8.10 -19.77 4.41
C GLN A 136 7.48 -19.48 5.78
N GLY A 137 6.33 -18.80 5.84
CA GLY A 137 5.63 -18.46 7.08
C GLY A 137 5.58 -16.95 7.31
N VAL A 138 5.90 -16.49 8.53
CA VAL A 138 5.90 -15.06 8.83
C VAL A 138 7.13 -14.40 8.22
N ALA A 139 6.92 -13.51 7.26
CA ALA A 139 7.98 -12.77 6.59
C ALA A 139 8.39 -11.54 7.38
N SER A 140 7.39 -10.76 7.84
CA SER A 140 7.63 -9.54 8.61
C SER A 140 6.46 -9.13 9.49
N ASN A 141 6.76 -8.36 10.53
CA ASN A 141 5.78 -7.73 11.39
C ASN A 141 6.13 -6.26 11.60
N ASN A 142 5.15 -5.37 11.44
CA ASN A 142 5.31 -3.93 11.62
C ASN A 142 4.26 -3.44 12.60
N THR A 143 4.69 -2.92 13.74
CA THR A 143 3.81 -2.33 14.76
C THR A 143 4.06 -0.84 14.84
N GLY A 144 3.00 -0.03 14.89
CA GLY A 144 3.14 1.42 14.99
C GLY A 144 2.13 2.05 15.92
N LEU A 145 2.52 3.18 16.50
CA LEU A 145 1.64 4.09 17.23
C LEU A 145 1.69 5.45 16.55
N SER A 146 0.54 6.08 16.35
CA SER A 146 0.46 7.42 15.77
C SER A 146 -0.66 8.23 16.41
N GLY A 147 -0.59 9.55 16.30
CA GLY A 147 -1.62 10.43 16.81
C GLY A 147 -1.38 11.89 16.45
N THR A 148 -2.29 12.73 16.92
CA THR A 148 -2.29 14.17 16.65
C THR A 148 -2.49 14.96 17.93
N VAL A 149 -1.68 16.01 18.13
CA VAL A 149 -1.71 16.88 19.30
C VAL A 149 -1.62 18.35 18.91
N GLY A 150 -1.92 19.22 19.89
CA GLY A 150 -1.98 20.67 19.71
C GLY A 150 -3.41 21.18 19.77
N SER A 151 -3.58 22.47 20.07
CA SER A 151 -4.91 23.10 20.18
C SER A 151 -5.66 23.20 18.84
N ARG A 152 -4.96 23.00 17.72
CA ARG A 152 -5.51 22.98 16.35
C ARG A 152 -5.10 21.71 15.61
N ASP A 153 -4.75 20.66 16.34
CA ASP A 153 -4.29 19.39 15.76
C ASP A 153 -3.13 19.56 14.76
N GLN A 154 -2.25 20.52 15.06
CA GLN A 154 -1.20 20.95 14.16
C GLN A 154 0.05 20.06 14.21
N PHE A 155 0.16 19.14 15.17
CA PHE A 155 1.31 18.23 15.30
C PHE A 155 0.88 16.77 15.14
N ASN A 156 1.38 16.11 14.11
CA ASN A 156 1.23 14.67 13.93
C ASN A 156 2.52 13.97 14.34
N TYR A 157 2.40 12.86 15.07
CA TYR A 157 3.54 12.05 15.47
C TYR A 157 3.27 10.58 15.15
N GLY A 158 4.34 9.84 14.91
CA GLY A 158 4.30 8.41 14.69
C GLY A 158 5.59 7.75 15.16
N VAL A 159 5.47 6.53 15.66
CA VAL A 159 6.59 5.62 15.92
C VAL A 159 6.25 4.26 15.33
N ASN A 160 7.24 3.58 14.76
CA ASN A 160 7.09 2.25 14.19
C ASN A 160 8.24 1.35 14.61
N LEU A 161 7.94 0.08 14.79
CA LEU A 161 8.88 -1.01 15.00
C LEU A 161 8.60 -2.07 13.95
N SER A 162 9.60 -2.42 13.16
CA SER A 162 9.52 -3.45 12.14
C SER A 162 10.51 -4.57 12.43
N TYR A 163 10.06 -5.80 12.27
CA TYR A 163 10.88 -6.99 12.37
C TYR A 163 10.75 -7.80 11.08
N GLN A 164 11.88 -8.05 10.42
CA GLN A 164 11.98 -8.87 9.22
C GLN A 164 12.62 -10.21 9.61
N TYR A 165 11.88 -11.30 9.42
CA TYR A 165 12.33 -12.65 9.80
C TYR A 165 13.45 -13.13 8.89
N GLN A 166 13.34 -12.85 7.59
CA GLN A 166 14.42 -13.10 6.65
C GLN A 166 15.56 -12.09 6.89
N GLY A 167 16.68 -12.56 7.43
CA GLY A 167 17.81 -11.69 7.81
C GLY A 167 17.83 -11.28 9.29
N ASN A 168 16.77 -11.60 10.06
CA ASN A 168 16.67 -11.33 11.49
C ASN A 168 16.96 -9.86 11.84
N GLU A 169 16.29 -8.94 11.14
CA GLU A 169 16.51 -7.51 11.28
C GLU A 169 15.39 -6.85 12.08
N THR A 170 15.76 -5.97 13.02
CA THR A 170 14.81 -5.09 13.74
C THR A 170 15.12 -3.64 13.41
N THR A 171 14.12 -2.90 12.95
CA THR A 171 14.23 -1.46 12.68
C THR A 171 13.20 -0.71 13.50
N ALA A 172 13.59 0.46 14.02
CA ALA A 172 12.68 1.37 14.70
C ALA A 172 12.74 2.75 14.02
N GLY A 173 11.59 3.39 13.88
CA GLY A 173 11.46 4.69 13.26
C GLY A 173 10.51 5.60 14.03
N ALA A 174 10.69 6.90 13.85
CA ALA A 174 9.80 7.92 14.39
C ALA A 174 9.66 9.07 13.40
N ASN A 175 8.47 9.66 13.32
CA ASN A 175 8.18 10.81 12.48
C ASN A 175 7.39 11.87 13.26
N LEU A 176 7.67 13.14 12.95
CA LEU A 176 6.97 14.30 13.47
C LEU A 176 6.66 15.23 12.30
N THR A 177 5.42 15.72 12.22
CA THR A 177 4.99 16.66 11.18
C THR A 177 4.23 17.81 11.81
N TRP A 178 4.61 19.04 11.46
CA TRP A 178 3.93 20.25 11.89
C TRP A 178 3.20 20.90 10.70
N ASN A 179 1.89 21.13 10.86
CA ASN A 179 1.05 21.81 9.89
C ASN A 179 0.95 23.30 10.23
N ALA A 180 1.74 24.13 9.55
CA ALA A 180 1.70 25.58 9.72
C ALA A 180 0.41 26.17 9.10
N PRO A 181 -0.28 27.08 9.78
CA PRO A 181 -1.42 27.77 9.18
C PRO A 181 -0.93 28.68 8.04
N VAL A 182 -1.44 28.47 6.83
CA VAL A 182 -1.16 29.38 5.71
C VAL A 182 -2.01 30.63 5.90
N ALA A 183 -1.39 31.75 6.25
CA ALA A 183 -2.05 33.05 6.22
C ALA A 183 -2.15 33.50 4.76
N THR A 184 -3.36 33.57 4.23
CA THR A 184 -3.61 34.22 2.93
C THR A 184 -3.31 35.71 3.12
N PRO A 185 -2.35 36.32 2.39
CA PRO A 185 -2.20 37.77 2.42
C PRO A 185 -3.47 38.35 1.78
N LEU A 186 -4.16 39.23 2.50
CA LEU A 186 -5.12 40.13 1.88
C LEU A 186 -4.31 41.11 1.02
N LEU A 187 -4.57 41.11 -0.29
CA LEU A 187 -4.02 42.07 -1.25
C LEU A 187 -4.57 43.48 -1.00
#